data_AF-A0A6C2CHD8-F1
#
_entry.id   AF-A0A6C2CHD8-F1
#
_cell.length_a   1.000
_cell.length_b   1.000
_cell.length_c   1.000
_cell.angle_alpha   90.00
_cell.angle_beta   90.00
_cell.angle_gamma   90.00
#
_symmetry.space_group_name_H-M   'P 1'
#
loop_
_entity.id
_entity.type
_entity.pdbx_description
1 polymer ?
#
loop_
_entity_poly.entity_id
_entity_poly.type
_entity_poly.pdbx_seq_one_letter_code
_entity_poly.pdbx_strand_id
1 'polypeptide(L)'
;MNRDVFHAASAQVRRPPADTPVPRSPLRNDAARPAEPQPQSARPRPTGVEEEARIRALESANSQLANELATIRGMIEKQLAGFAWGEMSRSAPGRARLIGDLLEAGFSAALARELAESVPEDESPEDAHRLLHEALDQRFRCMTSDADIIDRGGVFALVGPTGVGKT
;
A
#
# COMPACT_ATOMS: atom_id res chain seq x y z
N MET A 1 -10.54 -38.58 36.58
CA MET A 1 -10.03 -38.65 37.97
C MET A 1 -8.70 -39.40 37.93
N ASN A 2 -7.57 -38.68 37.83
CA ASN A 2 -6.23 -39.26 37.92
C ASN A 2 -5.29 -38.25 38.58
N ARG A 3 -4.88 -38.60 39.80
CA ARG A 3 -3.63 -38.20 40.51
C ARG A 3 -2.43 -38.85 39.79
N ASP A 4 -1.14 -38.66 40.05
CA ASP A 4 -0.26 -37.91 40.98
C ASP A 4 1.12 -37.79 40.23
N VAL A 5 2.16 -37.01 40.53
CA VAL A 5 2.51 -36.07 41.62
C VAL A 5 3.54 -35.03 41.10
N PHE A 6 3.94 -34.03 41.92
CA PHE A 6 5.05 -33.09 41.65
C PHE A 6 6.44 -33.78 41.64
N HIS A 7 7.42 -33.23 40.89
CA HIS A 7 8.84 -33.49 41.16
C HIS A 7 9.62 -32.19 41.36
N ALA A 8 10.05 -31.96 42.58
CA ALA A 8 11.00 -30.90 42.95
C ALA A 8 12.21 -31.53 43.63
N ALA A 9 13.43 -31.14 43.26
CA ALA A 9 14.61 -31.28 44.10
C ALA A 9 15.80 -30.45 43.54
N SER A 10 16.18 -29.46 44.31
CA SER A 10 17.46 -28.74 44.26
C SER A 10 18.69 -29.63 44.45
N ALA A 11 19.83 -29.23 43.86
CA ALA A 11 21.13 -29.32 44.54
C ALA A 11 22.12 -28.28 43.96
N GLN A 12 22.81 -27.58 44.86
CA GLN A 12 23.87 -26.60 44.57
C GLN A 12 25.15 -27.05 45.32
N VAL A 13 26.23 -26.24 45.30
CA VAL A 13 27.49 -26.43 46.08
C VAL A 13 28.46 -27.45 45.43
N ARG A 14 29.70 -27.11 45.01
CA ARG A 14 30.85 -26.73 45.87
C ARG A 14 32.07 -26.23 45.05
N ARG A 15 32.82 -25.26 45.58
CA ARG A 15 34.26 -25.00 45.35
C ARG A 15 35.00 -25.37 46.65
N PRO A 16 36.30 -25.74 46.68
CA PRO A 16 37.31 -24.86 47.33
C PRO A 16 38.73 -25.00 46.65
N PRO A 17 39.93 -24.84 47.29
CA PRO A 17 40.89 -23.79 46.86
C PRO A 17 42.41 -24.19 46.91
N ALA A 18 43.29 -23.20 47.15
CA ALA A 18 44.72 -23.29 47.55
C ALA A 18 45.74 -23.70 46.46
N ASP A 19 47.03 -23.34 46.48
CA ASP A 19 47.86 -22.21 46.98
C ASP A 19 49.33 -22.68 46.86
N THR A 20 50.30 -21.86 46.43
CA THR A 20 51.75 -22.03 46.78
C THR A 20 52.62 -20.82 46.36
N PRO A 21 53.59 -20.35 47.17
CA PRO A 21 54.40 -19.15 46.85
C PRO A 21 55.95 -19.31 46.90
N VAL A 22 56.66 -18.24 46.46
CA VAL A 22 58.09 -17.81 46.71
C VAL A 22 59.27 -18.68 46.15
N PRO A 23 60.51 -18.16 45.93
CA PRO A 23 61.16 -16.94 46.48
C PRO A 23 61.96 -15.99 45.51
N ARG A 24 62.65 -14.99 46.11
CA ARG A 24 63.31 -13.77 45.55
C ARG A 24 64.78 -14.00 45.13
N SER A 25 65.43 -13.16 44.29
CA SER A 25 66.19 -11.91 44.63
C SER A 25 67.21 -11.57 43.50
N PRO A 26 68.00 -10.46 43.51
CA PRO A 26 67.71 -9.04 43.78
C PRO A 26 68.39 -8.07 42.73
N LEU A 27 68.46 -6.74 43.04
CA LEU A 27 69.20 -5.65 42.35
C LEU A 27 68.60 -5.18 40.99
N ARG A 28 67.79 -4.10 40.92
CA ARG A 28 68.09 -2.66 41.11
C ARG A 28 68.83 -2.02 39.92
N ASN A 29 68.09 -1.27 39.09
CA ASN A 29 68.58 -0.03 38.47
C ASN A 29 67.43 0.99 38.33
N ASP A 30 67.77 2.26 38.07
CA ASP A 30 67.03 3.43 38.56
C ASP A 30 65.81 3.94 37.76
N ALA A 31 65.01 4.73 38.50
CA ALA A 31 64.23 5.89 38.05
C ALA A 31 63.16 5.71 36.95
N ALA A 32 61.92 5.41 37.39
CA ALA A 32 60.71 5.85 36.71
C ALA A 32 59.84 6.68 37.66
N ARG A 33 59.61 7.96 37.34
CA ARG A 33 58.58 8.77 38.04
C ARG A 33 57.20 8.20 37.70
N PRO A 34 56.28 8.04 38.67
CA PRO A 34 54.87 7.90 38.36
C PRO A 34 54.40 9.19 37.68
N ALA A 35 53.91 9.09 36.45
CA ALA A 35 53.19 10.19 35.81
C ALA A 35 51.79 10.25 36.43
N GLU A 36 51.42 11.40 36.99
CA GLU A 36 50.06 11.64 37.46
C GLU A 36 49.08 11.57 36.27
N PRO A 37 47.87 11.04 36.46
CA PRO A 37 46.86 11.02 35.41
C PRO A 37 46.41 12.45 35.11
N GLN A 38 46.92 13.02 34.01
CA GLN A 38 46.45 14.31 33.52
C GLN A 38 44.95 14.23 33.23
N PRO A 39 44.14 15.19 33.72
CA PRO A 39 42.72 15.25 33.36
C PRO A 39 42.62 15.50 31.86
N GLN A 40 42.14 14.50 31.11
CA GLN A 40 41.86 14.66 29.69
C GLN A 40 40.79 15.74 29.53
N SER A 41 41.20 16.88 28.97
CA SER A 41 40.29 17.99 28.69
C SER A 41 39.15 17.51 27.80
N ALA A 42 37.92 17.64 28.29
CA ALA A 42 36.75 17.34 27.49
C ALA A 42 36.79 18.22 26.23
N ARG A 43 36.98 17.59 25.06
CA ARG A 43 36.79 18.29 23.78
C ARG A 43 35.39 18.89 23.77
N PRO A 44 35.21 20.17 23.41
CA PRO A 44 33.87 20.73 23.24
C PRO A 44 33.16 19.92 22.16
N ARG A 45 31.98 19.37 22.47
CA ARG A 45 31.14 18.72 21.46
C ARG A 45 30.72 19.76 20.41
N PRO A 46 30.74 19.41 19.11
CA PRO A 46 30.23 20.30 18.07
C PRO A 46 28.70 20.38 18.19
N THR A 47 28.19 21.51 18.66
CA THR A 47 26.77 21.77 18.91
C THR A 47 25.88 21.60 17.67
N GLY A 48 26.43 21.82 16.47
CA GLY A 48 25.71 21.62 15.20
C GLY A 48 25.24 20.17 14.97
N VAL A 49 25.98 19.16 15.45
CA VAL A 49 25.61 17.75 15.24
C VAL A 49 24.36 17.36 16.04
N GLU A 50 24.18 17.94 17.22
CA GLU A 50 23.01 17.70 18.07
C GLU A 50 21.76 18.39 17.50
N GLU A 51 21.90 19.58 16.90
CA GLU A 51 20.79 20.28 16.23
C GLU A 51 20.41 19.63 14.89
N GLU A 52 21.38 19.20 14.06
CA GLU A 52 21.10 18.42 12.84
C GLU A 52 20.41 17.07 13.12
N ALA A 53 20.72 16.44 14.25
CA ALA A 53 20.04 15.22 14.69
C ALA A 53 18.60 15.52 15.13
N ARG A 54 18.38 16.67 15.78
CA ARG A 54 17.06 17.13 16.22
C ARG A 54 16.15 17.52 15.07
N ILE A 55 16.68 18.21 14.06
CA ILE A 55 15.98 18.55 12.81
C ILE A 55 15.56 17.25 12.10
N ARG A 56 16.49 16.30 11.89
CA ARG A 56 16.17 15.00 11.28
C ARG A 56 15.15 14.18 12.08
N ALA A 57 15.19 14.24 13.40
CA ALA A 57 14.19 13.60 14.26
C ALA A 57 12.79 14.23 14.07
N LEU A 58 12.71 15.56 13.96
CA LEU A 58 11.47 16.29 13.71
C LEU A 58 10.92 16.02 12.28
N GLU A 59 11.78 15.98 11.27
CA GLU A 59 11.42 15.59 9.91
C GLU A 59 10.92 14.14 9.84
N SER A 60 11.55 13.22 10.59
CA SER A 60 11.10 11.84 10.73
C SER A 60 9.73 11.75 11.42
N ALA A 61 9.51 12.50 12.50
CA ALA A 61 8.21 12.56 13.17
C ALA A 61 7.12 13.14 12.25
N ASN A 62 7.41 14.24 11.54
CA ASN A 62 6.47 14.87 10.61
C ASN A 62 6.10 13.95 9.43
N SER A 63 7.07 13.22 8.88
CA SER A 63 6.81 12.25 7.79
C SER A 63 6.04 11.01 8.28
N GLN A 64 6.28 10.54 9.51
CA GLN A 64 5.45 9.50 10.14
C GLN A 64 4.00 9.97 10.30
N LEU A 65 3.77 11.16 10.85
CA LEU A 65 2.44 11.76 10.99
C LEU A 65 1.75 11.98 9.63
N ALA A 66 2.48 12.41 8.60
CA ALA A 66 1.95 12.56 7.25
C ALA A 66 1.51 11.22 6.65
N ASN A 67 2.25 10.13 6.91
CA ASN A 67 1.91 8.77 6.49
C ASN A 67 0.68 8.22 7.26
N GLU A 68 0.57 8.49 8.57
CA GLU A 68 -0.62 8.15 9.36
C GLU A 68 -1.85 8.88 8.84
N LEU A 69 -1.76 10.19 8.58
CA LEU A 69 -2.86 10.97 7.99
C LEU A 69 -3.24 10.49 6.59
N ALA A 70 -2.28 10.13 5.74
CA ALA A 70 -2.55 9.53 4.43
C ALA A 70 -3.23 8.15 4.56
N THR A 71 -2.86 7.37 5.57
CA THR A 71 -3.48 6.07 5.88
C THR A 71 -4.93 6.24 6.36
N ILE A 72 -5.18 7.14 7.30
CA ILE A 72 -6.52 7.47 7.80
C ILE A 72 -7.41 8.00 6.66
N ARG A 73 -6.89 8.91 5.84
CA ARG A 73 -7.60 9.41 4.65
C ARG A 73 -7.98 8.26 3.70
N GLY A 74 -7.03 7.41 3.36
CA GLY A 74 -7.27 6.25 2.48
C GLY A 74 -8.23 5.21 3.07
N MET A 75 -8.31 5.08 4.40
CA MET A 75 -9.35 4.27 5.07
C MET A 75 -10.73 4.92 4.92
N ILE A 76 -10.84 6.22 5.20
CA ILE A 76 -12.11 6.97 5.08
C ILE A 76 -12.61 6.96 3.63
N GLU A 77 -11.75 7.22 2.65
CA GLU A 77 -12.09 7.17 1.21
C GLU A 77 -12.65 5.80 0.81
N LYS A 78 -12.05 4.69 1.28
CA LYS A 78 -12.55 3.33 1.03
C LYS A 78 -13.89 3.05 1.70
N GLN A 79 -14.09 3.51 2.94
CA GLN A 79 -15.37 3.35 3.63
C GLN A 79 -16.48 4.15 2.92
N LEU A 80 -16.21 5.41 2.55
CA LEU A 80 -17.16 6.25 1.81
C LEU A 80 -17.50 5.65 0.44
N ALA A 81 -16.52 5.15 -0.30
CA ALA A 81 -16.75 4.44 -1.56
C ALA A 81 -17.59 3.17 -1.36
N GLY A 82 -17.31 2.39 -0.31
CA GLY A 82 -18.10 1.21 0.06
C GLY A 82 -19.54 1.54 0.45
N PHE A 83 -19.77 2.62 1.19
CA PHE A 83 -21.11 3.11 1.52
C PHE A 83 -21.87 3.60 0.28
N ALA A 84 -21.22 4.38 -0.60
CA ALA A 84 -21.83 4.86 -1.84
C ALA A 84 -22.20 3.69 -2.78
N TRP A 85 -21.32 2.70 -2.92
CA TRP A 85 -21.61 1.49 -3.70
C TRP A 85 -22.73 0.65 -3.08
N GLY A 86 -22.72 0.50 -1.75
CA GLY A 86 -23.75 -0.24 -1.02
C GLY A 86 -25.12 0.45 -1.04
N GLU A 87 -25.16 1.78 -1.08
CA GLU A 87 -26.40 2.55 -1.26
C GLU A 87 -26.92 2.43 -2.70
N MET A 88 -26.07 2.64 -3.70
CA MET A 88 -26.43 2.42 -5.12
C MET A 88 -26.95 1.00 -5.37
N SER A 89 -26.35 -0.01 -4.74
CA SER A 89 -26.80 -1.41 -4.84
C SER A 89 -28.17 -1.68 -4.21
N ARG A 90 -28.66 -0.78 -3.33
CA ARG A 90 -30.00 -0.83 -2.74
C ARG A 90 -31.00 0.04 -3.50
N SER A 91 -30.61 1.26 -3.88
CA SER A 91 -31.49 2.23 -4.52
C SER A 91 -31.65 2.00 -6.03
N ALA A 92 -30.64 1.43 -6.68
CA ALA A 92 -30.65 1.15 -8.11
C ALA A 92 -29.93 -0.18 -8.44
N PRO A 93 -30.50 -1.33 -8.05
CA PRO A 93 -29.85 -2.64 -8.20
C PRO A 93 -29.51 -2.98 -9.65
N GLY A 94 -30.38 -2.64 -10.62
CA GLY A 94 -30.11 -2.80 -12.04
C GLY A 94 -28.88 -2.02 -12.52
N ARG A 95 -28.77 -0.74 -12.14
CA ARG A 95 -27.59 0.09 -12.43
C ARG A 95 -26.31 -0.47 -11.79
N ALA A 96 -26.37 -0.86 -10.52
CA ALA A 96 -25.21 -1.37 -9.78
C ALA A 96 -24.67 -2.66 -10.42
N ARG A 97 -25.56 -3.57 -10.83
CA ARG A 97 -25.18 -4.79 -11.57
C ARG A 97 -24.53 -4.45 -12.90
N LEU A 98 -25.16 -3.59 -13.69
CA LEU A 98 -24.71 -3.20 -15.03
C LEU A 98 -23.34 -2.51 -15.01
N ILE A 99 -23.07 -1.62 -14.05
CA ILE A 99 -21.75 -1.00 -13.89
C ILE A 99 -20.68 -2.06 -13.61
N GLY A 100 -20.98 -3.07 -12.79
CA GLY A 100 -20.07 -4.19 -12.53
C GLY A 100 -19.72 -4.96 -13.81
N ASP A 101 -20.74 -5.37 -14.57
CA ASP A 101 -20.57 -6.13 -15.82
C ASP A 101 -19.79 -5.33 -16.88
N LEU A 102 -20.05 -4.02 -17.00
CA LEU A 102 -19.31 -3.15 -17.92
C LEU A 102 -17.83 -2.98 -17.50
N LEU A 103 -17.53 -2.89 -16.20
CA LEU A 103 -16.15 -2.84 -15.70
C LEU A 103 -15.41 -4.16 -15.96
N GLU A 104 -16.07 -5.30 -15.76
CA GLU A 104 -15.51 -6.63 -16.07
C GLU A 104 -15.26 -6.80 -17.58
N ALA A 105 -16.11 -6.23 -18.43
CA ALA A 105 -15.92 -6.16 -19.88
C ALA A 105 -14.85 -5.13 -20.33
N GLY A 106 -14.19 -4.44 -19.41
CA GLY A 106 -13.07 -3.52 -19.69
C GLY A 106 -13.49 -2.08 -20.05
N PHE A 107 -14.75 -1.70 -19.84
CA PHE A 107 -15.18 -0.30 -20.00
C PHE A 107 -14.58 0.57 -18.88
N SER A 108 -14.36 1.86 -19.17
CA SER A 108 -13.90 2.80 -18.14
C SER A 108 -14.99 3.05 -17.09
N ALA A 109 -14.59 3.29 -15.84
CA ALA A 109 -15.53 3.61 -14.76
C ALA A 109 -16.33 4.91 -14.96
N ALA A 110 -15.95 5.77 -15.90
CA ALA A 110 -16.75 6.92 -16.31
C ALA A 110 -17.85 6.49 -17.29
N LEU A 111 -17.46 5.79 -18.36
CA LEU A 111 -18.39 5.29 -19.39
C LEU A 111 -19.38 4.28 -18.83
N ALA A 112 -18.96 3.38 -17.93
CA ALA A 112 -19.86 2.43 -17.28
C ALA A 112 -20.99 3.11 -16.49
N ARG A 113 -20.71 4.25 -15.84
CA ARG A 113 -21.72 5.06 -15.14
C ARG A 113 -22.62 5.80 -16.13
N GLU A 114 -22.06 6.45 -17.14
CA GLU A 114 -22.83 7.13 -18.20
C GLU A 114 -23.80 6.17 -18.92
N LEU A 115 -23.36 4.95 -19.20
CA LEU A 115 -24.22 3.92 -19.82
C LEU A 115 -25.32 3.44 -18.86
N ALA A 116 -25.03 3.29 -17.57
CA ALA A 116 -26.02 2.89 -16.57
C ALA A 116 -27.09 3.96 -16.29
N GLU A 117 -26.86 5.24 -16.61
CA GLU A 117 -27.89 6.29 -16.51
C GLU A 117 -29.08 6.05 -17.47
N SER A 118 -28.91 5.23 -18.52
CA SER A 118 -30.01 4.84 -19.42
C SER A 118 -31.04 3.89 -18.80
N VAL A 119 -30.69 3.26 -17.67
CA VAL A 119 -31.58 2.36 -16.92
C VAL A 119 -32.23 3.17 -15.78
N PRO A 120 -33.56 3.14 -15.61
CA PRO A 120 -34.22 3.71 -14.42
C PRO A 120 -33.75 3.07 -13.11
N GLU A 121 -34.00 3.74 -11.98
CA GLU A 121 -33.47 3.29 -10.67
C GLU A 121 -34.18 2.04 -10.15
N ASP A 122 -35.51 1.98 -10.28
CA ASP A 122 -36.32 0.87 -9.79
C ASP A 122 -36.24 -0.43 -10.63
N GLU A 123 -35.40 -0.47 -11.67
CA GLU A 123 -35.32 -1.59 -12.61
C GLU A 123 -34.61 -2.82 -12.07
N SER A 124 -35.04 -3.97 -12.59
CA SER A 124 -34.45 -5.27 -12.29
C SER A 124 -33.03 -5.42 -12.87
N PRO A 125 -32.10 -6.11 -12.19
CA PRO A 125 -30.83 -6.54 -12.78
C PRO A 125 -30.99 -7.37 -14.06
N GLU A 126 -32.10 -8.09 -14.20
CA GLU A 126 -32.45 -8.90 -15.35
C GLU A 126 -32.78 -8.05 -16.60
N ASP A 127 -33.47 -6.91 -16.44
CA ASP A 127 -33.87 -6.00 -17.53
C ASP A 127 -32.81 -4.94 -17.85
N ALA A 128 -31.90 -4.63 -16.92
CA ALA A 128 -30.91 -3.56 -17.08
C ALA A 128 -30.07 -3.68 -18.37
N HIS A 129 -29.66 -4.89 -18.76
CA HIS A 129 -28.94 -5.12 -20.01
C HIS A 129 -29.80 -4.89 -21.26
N ARG A 130 -31.08 -5.31 -21.23
CA ARG A 130 -32.02 -5.07 -22.34
C ARG A 130 -32.23 -3.56 -22.57
N LEU A 131 -32.44 -2.81 -21.49
CA LEU A 131 -32.62 -1.36 -21.54
C LEU A 131 -31.35 -0.63 -22.01
N LEU A 132 -30.16 -1.09 -21.59
CA LEU A 132 -28.90 -0.57 -22.14
C LEU A 132 -28.82 -0.81 -23.66
N HIS A 133 -29.14 -2.02 -24.15
CA HIS A 133 -29.15 -2.32 -25.58
C HIS A 133 -30.13 -1.40 -26.34
N GLU A 134 -31.36 -1.26 -25.87
CA GLU A 134 -32.37 -0.37 -26.47
C GLU A 134 -31.91 1.10 -26.51
N ALA A 135 -31.19 1.57 -25.48
CA ALA A 135 -30.63 2.91 -25.45
C ALA A 135 -29.41 3.07 -26.38
N LEU A 136 -28.56 2.04 -26.49
CA LEU A 136 -27.42 2.02 -27.41
C LEU A 136 -27.88 2.00 -28.87
N ASP A 137 -28.90 1.22 -29.22
CA ASP A 137 -29.48 1.17 -30.58
C ASP A 137 -30.08 2.54 -31.00
N GLN A 138 -30.63 3.30 -30.04
CA GLN A 138 -31.10 4.67 -30.30
C GLN A 138 -29.95 5.69 -30.45
N ARG A 139 -28.82 5.48 -29.75
CA ARG A 139 -27.62 6.34 -29.83
C ARG A 139 -26.79 6.06 -31.08
N PHE A 140 -26.64 4.80 -31.47
CA PHE A 140 -25.86 4.39 -32.63
C PHE A 140 -26.69 4.44 -33.91
N ARG A 141 -26.48 5.48 -34.72
CA ARG A 141 -26.93 5.50 -36.11
C ARG A 141 -26.04 4.62 -36.98
N CYS A 142 -26.08 3.31 -36.74
CA CYS A 142 -25.47 2.32 -37.62
C CYS A 142 -26.11 2.41 -39.02
N MET A 143 -25.30 2.30 -40.07
CA MET A 143 -25.82 2.09 -41.41
C MET A 143 -26.48 0.71 -41.46
N THR A 144 -27.67 0.63 -42.06
CA THR A 144 -28.47 -0.62 -42.09
C THR A 144 -27.80 -1.73 -42.92
N SER A 145 -26.82 -1.39 -43.75
CA SER A 145 -25.97 -2.35 -44.47
C SER A 145 -24.69 -1.70 -45.01
N ASP A 146 -23.57 -2.43 -44.94
CA ASP A 146 -22.33 -2.10 -45.68
C ASP A 146 -22.56 -2.06 -47.20
N ALA A 147 -23.59 -2.73 -47.70
CA ALA A 147 -23.95 -2.72 -49.12
C ALA A 147 -24.26 -1.28 -49.61
N ASP A 148 -24.82 -0.39 -48.78
CA ASP A 148 -25.15 0.97 -49.24
C ASP A 148 -23.91 1.85 -49.52
N ILE A 149 -22.73 1.53 -48.97
CA ILE A 149 -21.48 2.26 -49.33
C ILE A 149 -20.73 1.60 -50.49
N ILE A 150 -20.83 0.27 -50.63
CA ILE A 150 -20.17 -0.48 -51.70
C ILE A 150 -20.98 -0.39 -53.01
N ASP A 151 -22.28 -0.65 -52.96
CA ASP A 151 -23.18 -0.70 -54.13
C ASP A 151 -23.44 0.69 -54.74
N ARG A 152 -23.40 1.76 -53.93
CA ARG A 152 -23.42 3.15 -54.45
C ARG A 152 -22.17 3.49 -55.25
N GLY A 153 -21.04 2.84 -54.94
CA GLY A 153 -19.72 3.25 -55.40
C GLY A 153 -19.31 4.64 -54.92
N GLY A 154 -18.12 5.08 -55.31
CA GLY A 154 -17.58 6.39 -54.95
C GLY A 154 -16.06 6.40 -54.86
N VAL A 155 -15.51 7.55 -54.49
CA VAL A 155 -14.08 7.71 -54.18
C VAL A 155 -13.95 7.85 -52.66
N PHE A 156 -13.26 6.90 -52.03
CA PHE A 156 -13.07 6.83 -50.59
C PHE A 156 -11.58 6.84 -50.25
N ALA A 157 -11.21 7.51 -49.15
CA ALA A 157 -9.86 7.51 -48.61
C ALA A 157 -9.86 6.85 -47.22
N LEU A 158 -9.21 5.70 -47.07
CA LEU A 158 -9.09 5.01 -45.79
C LEU A 158 -7.91 5.61 -45.01
N VAL A 159 -8.20 6.32 -43.91
CA VAL A 159 -7.20 7.01 -43.08
C VAL A 159 -7.10 6.35 -41.70
N GLY A 160 -5.88 6.19 -41.17
CA GLY A 160 -5.65 5.62 -39.84
C GLY A 160 -4.20 5.13 -39.64
N PRO A 161 -3.81 4.72 -38.42
CA PRO A 161 -2.46 4.26 -38.10
C PRO A 161 -2.07 2.98 -38.85
N THR A 162 -0.78 2.70 -38.98
CA THR A 162 -0.27 1.46 -39.62
C THR A 162 -0.66 0.22 -38.81
N GLY A 163 -0.91 -0.91 -39.49
CA GLY A 163 -1.23 -2.19 -38.85
C GLY A 163 -2.72 -2.48 -38.62
N VAL A 164 -3.64 -1.53 -38.88
CA VAL A 164 -5.10 -1.71 -38.68
C VAL A 164 -5.86 -2.25 -39.90
N GLY A 165 -5.18 -2.86 -40.88
CA GLY A 165 -5.84 -3.51 -42.02
C GLY A 165 -6.49 -2.58 -43.07
N LYS A 166 -5.85 -1.45 -43.41
CA LYS A 166 -6.32 -0.55 -44.50
C LYS A 166 -5.79 -0.94 -45.90
N THR A 167 -5.03 -2.03 -45.97
CA THR A 167 -4.38 -2.63 -47.13
C THR A 167 -4.58 -4.12 -47.04
#